data_AF-A0A5B7EY68-F1
#
_entry.id   AF-A0A5B7EY68-F1
#
_cell.length_a   1.000
_cell.length_b   1.000
_cell.length_c   1.000
_cell.angle_alpha   90.00
_cell.angle_beta   90.00
_cell.angle_gamma   90.00
#
_symmetry.space_group_name_H-M   'P 1'
#
loop_
_entity.id
_entity.type
_entity.pdbx_description
1 polymer ?
#
loop_
_entity_poly.entity_id
_entity_poly.type
_entity_poly.pdbx_seq_one_letter_code
_entity_poly.pdbx_strand_id
1 'polypeptide(L)'
;MSLGFEIAYREIWLGGDGGVGLGEAINYVLEERGIPGDNSEEEMEPLEGYPVSINGTHLMPMVSVFFSLGGLGTWHGRLISRGETSIEAHINRKETERLAKINQVYKNPYDFGVYENWRIFLGISQGRSVWRVLLPSPHPPDGTGLTWPNAIITAANHSKIA
;
A
#
# COMPACT_ATOMS: atom_id res chain seq x y z
N MET A 1 7.93 -20.15 9.56
CA MET A 1 8.12 -18.72 9.24
C MET A 1 9.60 -18.31 9.12
N SER A 2 10.59 -19.18 9.36
CA SER A 2 12.02 -18.81 9.29
C SER A 2 12.64 -18.86 7.88
N LEU A 3 12.05 -19.63 6.96
CA LEU A 3 12.68 -19.92 5.66
C LEU A 3 12.93 -18.66 4.81
N GLY A 4 11.96 -17.76 4.72
CA GLY A 4 12.10 -16.54 3.93
C GLY A 4 13.05 -15.51 4.54
N PHE A 5 13.14 -15.46 5.88
CA PHE A 5 14.05 -14.56 6.57
C PHE A 5 15.51 -15.01 6.41
N GLU A 6 15.76 -16.30 6.52
CA GLU A 6 17.12 -16.86 6.37
C GLU A 6 17.64 -16.72 4.94
N ILE A 7 16.78 -16.93 3.93
CA ILE A 7 17.14 -16.72 2.53
C ILE A 7 17.44 -15.24 2.27
N ALA A 8 16.57 -14.32 2.72
CA ALA A 8 16.81 -12.89 2.57
C ALA A 8 18.10 -12.44 3.27
N TYR A 9 18.38 -12.97 4.46
CA TYR A 9 19.61 -12.65 5.18
C TYR A 9 20.86 -13.16 4.45
N ARG A 10 20.84 -14.41 3.96
CA ARG A 10 21.99 -14.99 3.26
C ARG A 10 22.23 -14.40 1.88
N GLU A 11 21.18 -14.22 1.09
CA GLU A 11 21.34 -13.79 -0.31
C GLU A 11 21.34 -12.26 -0.46
N ILE A 12 20.50 -11.55 0.29
CA ILE A 12 20.34 -10.09 0.11
C ILE A 12 21.25 -9.32 1.08
N TRP A 13 21.23 -9.69 2.37
CA TRP A 13 22.02 -8.97 3.37
C TRP A 13 23.52 -9.30 3.30
N LEU A 14 23.85 -10.59 3.15
CA LEU A 14 25.23 -11.08 3.02
C LEU A 14 25.73 -11.24 1.58
N GLY A 15 24.85 -11.15 0.57
CA GLY A 15 25.22 -11.18 -0.86
C GLY A 15 25.32 -12.58 -1.49
N GLY A 16 25.24 -13.65 -0.69
CA GLY A 16 25.34 -15.03 -1.15
C GLY A 16 26.67 -15.37 -1.84
N ASP A 17 26.70 -16.45 -2.61
CA ASP A 17 27.90 -16.89 -3.36
C ASP A 17 28.20 -16.01 -4.60
N GLY A 18 27.32 -15.06 -4.91
CA GLY A 18 27.32 -14.28 -6.15
C GLY A 18 27.88 -12.85 -6.02
N GLY A 19 28.23 -12.39 -4.82
CA GLY A 19 28.85 -11.08 -4.64
C GLY A 19 28.58 -10.42 -3.30
N VAL A 20 28.86 -9.12 -3.27
CA VAL A 20 28.79 -8.22 -2.12
C VAL A 20 27.36 -7.98 -1.63
N GLY A 21 27.16 -8.15 -0.32
CA GLY A 21 25.85 -8.00 0.34
C GLY A 21 25.47 -6.55 0.63
N LEU A 22 24.18 -6.31 0.85
CA LEU A 22 23.65 -4.98 1.21
C LEU A 22 24.37 -4.37 2.43
N GLY A 23 24.75 -5.18 3.42
CA GLY A 23 25.45 -4.69 4.61
C GLY A 23 26.81 -4.08 4.30
N GLU A 24 27.55 -4.67 3.37
CA GLU A 24 28.87 -4.21 2.95
C GLU A 24 28.76 -2.96 2.07
N ALA A 25 27.78 -2.92 1.17
CA ALA A 25 27.46 -1.75 0.36
C ALA A 25 27.07 -0.53 1.22
N ILE A 26 26.29 -0.75 2.29
CA ILE A 26 25.92 0.30 3.23
C ILE A 26 27.14 0.79 4.00
N ASN A 27 28.00 -0.11 4.48
CA ASN A 27 29.23 0.29 5.17
C ASN A 27 30.14 1.12 4.26
N TYR A 28 30.34 0.71 3.01
CA TYR A 28 31.11 1.48 2.01
C TYR A 28 30.54 2.89 1.80
N VAL A 29 29.23 3.01 1.58
CA VAL A 29 28.56 4.31 1.39
C VAL A 29 28.61 5.20 2.65
N LEU A 30 28.61 4.58 3.84
CA LEU A 30 28.71 5.30 5.10
C LEU A 30 30.15 5.72 5.42
N GLU A 31 31.13 4.89 5.03
CA GLU A 31 32.57 5.13 5.21
C GLU A 31 33.07 6.23 4.24
N GLU A 32 32.54 6.29 3.03
CA GLU A 32 32.79 7.37 2.07
C GLU A 32 32.25 8.75 2.54
N ARG A 33 31.43 8.78 3.61
CA ARG A 33 30.96 10.01 4.25
C ARG A 33 31.76 10.39 5.52
N GLY A 34 32.82 9.66 5.86
CA GLY A 34 33.60 9.85 7.09
C GLY A 34 35.09 10.13 6.88
N ILE A 35 35.45 11.43 6.81
CA ILE A 35 36.76 12.08 7.04
C ILE A 35 37.66 12.34 5.80
N PRO A 36 38.12 13.60 5.58
CA PRO A 36 39.10 13.96 4.57
C PRO A 36 40.54 13.86 5.09
N GLY A 37 41.47 13.43 4.22
CA GLY A 37 42.89 13.77 4.29
C GLY A 37 43.85 12.64 4.64
N ASP A 38 44.27 11.88 3.63
CA ASP A 38 45.70 11.73 3.35
C ASP A 38 45.92 11.84 1.84
N ASN A 39 46.93 12.60 1.45
CA ASN A 39 47.23 12.95 0.07
C ASN A 39 48.02 11.82 -0.58
N SER A 40 47.37 10.70 -0.85
CA SER A 40 47.80 9.76 -1.88
C SER A 40 46.76 9.79 -2.99
N GLU A 41 47.18 10.23 -4.18
CA GLU A 41 46.46 9.98 -5.43
C GLU A 41 46.53 8.47 -5.74
N GLU A 42 46.06 7.62 -4.83
CA GLU A 42 45.74 6.25 -5.16
C GLU A 42 44.43 6.30 -5.93
N GLU A 43 44.54 6.18 -7.26
CA GLU A 43 43.40 5.85 -8.11
C GLU A 43 42.66 4.68 -7.45
N MET A 44 41.50 4.98 -6.87
CA MET A 44 40.63 3.98 -6.26
C MET A 44 40.22 3.01 -7.37
N GLU A 45 40.88 1.85 -7.43
CA GLU A 45 40.51 0.80 -8.38
C GLU A 45 39.03 0.47 -8.17
N PRO A 46 38.19 0.50 -9.22
CA PRO A 46 36.79 0.17 -9.09
C PRO A 46 36.67 -1.23 -8.51
N LEU A 47 36.03 -1.37 -7.34
CA LEU A 47 35.80 -2.67 -6.72
C LEU A 47 35.09 -3.57 -7.74
N GLU A 48 35.80 -4.62 -8.19
CA GLU A 48 35.34 -5.57 -9.18
C GLU A 48 34.04 -6.22 -8.69
N GLY A 49 32.90 -5.83 -9.26
CA GLY A 49 31.58 -6.32 -8.87
C GLY A 49 30.60 -5.28 -8.30
N TYR A 50 31.05 -4.06 -7.99
CA TYR A 50 30.14 -2.96 -7.66
C TYR A 50 29.83 -2.11 -8.89
N PRO A 51 28.56 -1.99 -9.33
CA PRO A 51 28.21 -0.96 -10.30
C PRO A 51 28.29 0.41 -9.61
N VAL A 52 29.46 1.05 -9.66
CA VAL A 52 29.67 2.43 -9.19
C VAL A 52 28.86 3.44 -10.02
N SER A 53 28.35 3.03 -11.19
CA SER A 53 27.36 3.80 -11.92
C SER A 53 25.95 3.34 -11.54
N ILE A 54 25.20 4.24 -10.90
CA ILE A 54 23.73 4.18 -10.87
C ILE A 54 23.26 4.45 -12.31
N ASN A 55 23.50 3.49 -13.21
CA ASN A 55 23.04 3.55 -14.58
C ASN A 55 21.52 3.69 -14.53
N GLY A 56 20.95 4.59 -15.34
CA GLY A 56 19.51 4.88 -15.33
C GLY A 56 18.59 3.66 -15.53
N THR A 57 19.16 2.50 -15.86
CA THR A 57 18.53 1.18 -15.91
C THR A 57 17.93 0.73 -14.56
N HIS A 58 18.53 1.06 -13.40
CA HIS A 58 17.98 0.69 -12.09
C HIS A 58 16.89 1.64 -11.59
N LEU A 59 16.87 2.89 -12.05
CA LEU A 59 15.86 3.88 -11.70
C LEU A 59 14.53 3.61 -12.42
N MET A 60 14.58 3.08 -13.64
CA MET A 60 13.39 2.76 -14.44
C MET A 60 12.38 1.86 -13.69
N PRO A 61 12.76 0.67 -13.16
CA PRO A 61 11.81 -0.20 -12.47
C PRO A 61 11.23 0.43 -11.20
N MET A 62 12.00 1.23 -10.46
CA MET A 62 11.48 1.89 -9.26
C MET A 62 10.39 2.90 -9.59
N VAL A 63 10.62 3.72 -10.63
CA VAL A 63 9.65 4.70 -11.10
C VAL A 63 8.40 4.02 -11.65
N SER A 64 8.54 2.96 -12.43
CA SER A 64 7.39 2.24 -13.00
C SER A 64 6.55 1.54 -11.92
N VAL A 65 7.20 0.92 -10.93
CA VAL A 65 6.53 0.32 -9.77
C VAL A 65 5.80 1.40 -8.96
N PHE A 66 6.42 2.56 -8.73
CA PHE A 66 5.78 3.66 -8.01
C PHE A 66 4.48 4.11 -8.68
N PHE A 67 4.49 4.34 -10.00
CA PHE A 67 3.28 4.72 -10.73
C PHE A 67 2.23 3.61 -10.77
N SER A 68 2.66 2.35 -10.93
CA SER A 68 1.74 1.20 -10.99
C SER A 68 1.02 1.00 -9.64
N LEU A 69 1.78 0.98 -8.54
CA LEU A 69 1.23 0.83 -7.19
C LEU A 69 0.45 2.08 -6.77
N GLY A 70 0.93 3.27 -7.12
CA GLY A 70 0.23 4.52 -6.84
C GLY A 70 -1.12 4.61 -7.55
N GLY A 71 -1.17 4.22 -8.82
CA GLY A 71 -2.42 4.17 -9.60
C GLY A 71 -3.41 3.16 -9.02
N LEU A 72 -2.94 1.94 -8.74
CA LEU A 72 -3.77 0.88 -8.14
C LEU A 72 -4.27 1.28 -6.74
N GLY A 73 -3.40 1.83 -5.90
CA GLY A 73 -3.74 2.31 -4.56
C GLY A 73 -4.75 3.46 -4.60
N THR A 74 -4.59 4.40 -5.52
CA THR A 74 -5.54 5.49 -5.73
C THR A 74 -6.91 4.97 -6.17
N TRP A 75 -6.93 3.99 -7.08
CA TRP A 75 -8.16 3.35 -7.52
C TRP A 75 -8.90 2.67 -6.37
N HIS A 76 -8.20 1.84 -5.59
CA HIS A 76 -8.79 1.22 -4.40
C HIS A 76 -9.22 2.23 -3.34
N GLY A 77 -8.44 3.29 -3.11
CA GLY A 77 -8.81 4.38 -2.19
C GLY A 77 -10.11 5.07 -2.59
N ARG A 78 -10.35 5.26 -3.90
CA ARG A 78 -11.62 5.79 -4.42
C ARG A 78 -12.79 4.83 -4.14
N LEU A 79 -12.60 3.54 -4.35
CA LEU A 79 -13.62 2.51 -4.10
C LEU A 79 -13.99 2.47 -2.62
N ILE A 80 -12.99 2.44 -1.73
CA ILE A 80 -13.18 2.49 -0.27
C ILE A 80 -13.95 3.75 0.12
N SER A 81 -13.55 4.91 -0.40
CA SER A 81 -14.22 6.18 -0.09
C SER A 81 -15.71 6.20 -0.44
N ARG A 82 -16.15 5.37 -1.39
CA ARG A 82 -17.54 5.25 -1.85
C ARG A 82 -18.28 4.04 -1.26
N GLY A 83 -17.64 3.25 -0.41
CA GLY A 83 -18.22 2.04 0.17
C GLY A 83 -18.60 1.01 -0.90
N GLU A 84 -17.78 0.85 -1.94
CA GLU A 84 -18.02 -0.13 -3.02
C GLU A 84 -16.80 -1.00 -3.28
N THR A 85 -17.03 -2.25 -3.68
CA THR A 85 -16.01 -3.15 -4.22
C THR A 85 -15.74 -2.87 -5.71
N SER A 86 -14.69 -3.47 -6.29
CA SER A 86 -14.39 -3.33 -7.72
C SER A 86 -15.51 -3.84 -8.62
N ILE A 87 -16.21 -4.90 -8.20
CA ILE A 87 -17.37 -5.47 -8.90
C ILE A 87 -18.56 -4.54 -8.78
N GLU A 88 -18.86 -4.07 -7.57
CA GLU A 88 -19.97 -3.16 -7.32
C GLU A 88 -19.81 -1.84 -8.05
N ALA A 89 -18.60 -1.26 -8.13
CA ALA A 89 -18.37 -0.03 -8.90
C ALA A 89 -18.80 -0.14 -10.37
N HIS A 90 -18.63 -1.32 -10.99
CA HIS A 90 -19.10 -1.56 -12.34
C HIS A 90 -20.63 -1.67 -12.43
N ILE A 91 -21.24 -2.34 -11.44
CA ILE A 91 -22.70 -2.50 -11.35
C ILE A 91 -23.37 -1.15 -11.06
N ASN A 92 -22.88 -0.43 -10.05
CA ASN A 92 -23.34 0.88 -9.61
C ASN A 92 -23.28 1.90 -10.75
N ARG A 93 -22.23 1.86 -11.58
CA ARG A 93 -22.13 2.73 -12.77
C ARG A 93 -23.26 2.45 -13.75
N LYS A 94 -23.49 1.18 -14.11
CA LYS A 94 -24.58 0.78 -15.01
C LYS A 94 -25.95 1.15 -14.43
N GLU A 95 -26.13 0.96 -13.12
CA GLU A 95 -27.38 1.26 -12.45
C GLU A 95 -27.63 2.77 -12.36
N THR A 96 -26.58 3.56 -12.12
CA THR A 96 -26.65 5.02 -12.17
C THR A 96 -27.07 5.52 -13.55
N GLU A 97 -26.49 4.97 -14.61
CA GLU A 97 -26.88 5.29 -15.99
C GLU A 97 -28.34 4.88 -16.28
N ARG A 98 -28.78 3.73 -15.77
CA ARG A 98 -30.16 3.25 -15.93
C ARG A 98 -31.17 4.14 -15.21
N LEU A 99 -30.88 4.51 -13.96
CA LEU A 99 -31.75 5.36 -13.13
C LEU A 99 -31.79 6.81 -13.64
N ALA A 100 -30.67 7.33 -14.14
CA ALA A 100 -30.63 8.66 -14.76
C ALA A 100 -31.61 8.79 -15.94
N LYS A 101 -31.80 7.73 -16.73
CA LYS A 101 -32.77 7.72 -17.85
C LYS A 101 -34.23 7.85 -17.40
N ILE A 102 -34.53 7.48 -16.16
CA ILE A 102 -35.87 7.60 -15.57
C ILE A 102 -35.94 8.77 -14.56
N ASN A 103 -34.99 9.71 -14.61
CA ASN A 103 -34.88 10.85 -13.69
C ASN A 103 -34.82 10.44 -12.20
N GLN A 104 -34.20 9.31 -11.90
CA GLN A 104 -33.93 8.86 -10.54
C GLN A 104 -32.43 8.91 -10.23
N VAL A 105 -32.10 9.25 -8.99
CA VAL A 105 -30.71 9.28 -8.52
C VAL A 105 -30.40 7.96 -7.83
N TYR A 106 -29.40 7.24 -8.34
CA TYR A 106 -28.85 6.08 -7.66
C TYR A 106 -28.09 6.53 -6.40
N LYS A 107 -28.35 5.88 -5.27
CA LYS A 107 -27.57 6.04 -4.04
C LYS A 107 -27.05 4.67 -3.61
N ASN A 108 -25.74 4.56 -3.44
CA ASN A 108 -25.14 3.33 -2.93
C ASN A 108 -25.64 3.08 -1.49
N PRO A 109 -26.32 1.94 -1.22
CA PRO A 109 -26.78 1.60 0.11
C PRO A 109 -25.65 1.35 1.11
N TYR A 110 -24.43 1.07 0.64
CA TYR A 110 -23.27 0.77 1.49
C TYR A 110 -22.32 1.97 1.66
N ASP A 111 -22.71 3.15 1.16
CA ASP A 111 -21.97 4.38 1.36
C ASP A 111 -22.43 5.11 2.63
N PHE A 112 -21.59 5.07 3.67
CA PHE A 112 -21.79 5.77 4.94
C PHE A 112 -21.09 7.15 4.98
N GLY A 113 -20.47 7.55 3.87
CA GLY A 113 -19.61 8.72 3.77
C GLY A 113 -18.13 8.38 3.95
N VAL A 114 -17.26 9.20 3.35
CA VAL A 114 -15.82 8.93 3.22
C VAL A 114 -15.18 8.52 4.54
N TYR A 115 -15.35 9.32 5.59
CA TYR A 115 -14.75 9.05 6.89
C TYR A 115 -15.19 7.70 7.48
N GLU A 116 -16.50 7.41 7.46
CA GLU A 116 -17.03 6.18 8.03
C GLU A 116 -16.65 4.96 7.21
N ASN A 117 -16.66 5.07 5.88
CA ASN A 117 -16.25 3.99 4.99
C ASN A 117 -14.78 3.59 5.24
N TRP A 118 -13.89 4.57 5.39
CA TRP A 118 -12.49 4.31 5.75
C TRP A 118 -12.36 3.72 7.15
N ARG A 119 -13.16 4.19 8.12
CA ARG A 119 -13.16 3.65 9.49
C ARG A 119 -13.59 2.18 9.53
N ILE A 120 -14.61 1.81 8.76
CA ILE A 120 -15.10 0.43 8.60
C ILE A 120 -14.04 -0.41 7.88
N PHE A 121 -13.50 0.07 6.76
CA PHE A 121 -12.50 -0.66 5.97
C PHE A 121 -11.23 -0.97 6.78
N LEU A 122 -10.74 -0.01 7.55
CA LEU A 122 -9.56 -0.19 8.40
C LEU A 122 -9.87 -0.91 9.73
N GLY A 123 -11.14 -1.18 10.02
CA GLY A 123 -11.58 -1.85 11.25
C GLY A 123 -11.25 -1.06 12.52
N ILE A 124 -11.37 0.27 12.47
CA ILE A 124 -11.07 1.19 13.59
C ILE A 124 -12.33 1.43 14.48
N SER A 125 -13.48 0.93 14.04
CA SER A 125 -14.84 1.09 14.62
C SER A 125 -15.00 0.73 16.10
N GLN A 126 -14.05 0.04 16.75
CA GLN A 126 -14.17 -0.47 18.13
C GLN A 126 -13.01 -0.04 19.05
N GLY A 127 -12.52 1.20 18.92
CA GLY A 127 -11.46 1.72 19.80
C GLY A 127 -10.06 1.19 19.46
N ARG A 128 -9.87 0.67 18.24
CA ARG A 128 -8.56 0.17 17.78
C ARG A 128 -7.67 1.33 17.35
N SER A 129 -6.39 1.26 17.72
CA SER A 129 -5.40 2.25 17.32
C SER A 129 -5.03 2.10 15.84
N VAL A 130 -4.85 3.23 15.14
CA VAL A 130 -4.34 3.28 13.75
C VAL A 130 -3.03 2.51 13.55
N TRP A 131 -2.19 2.41 14.58
CA TRP A 131 -0.91 1.67 14.56
C TRP A 131 -1.05 0.19 14.23
N ARG A 132 -2.20 -0.42 14.54
CA ARG A 132 -2.45 -1.85 14.30
C ARG A 132 -2.82 -2.15 12.84
N VAL A 133 -3.05 -1.12 12.04
CA VAL A 133 -3.32 -1.22 10.59
C VAL A 133 -2.03 -1.34 9.79
N LEU A 134 -0.90 -0.84 10.32
CA LEU A 134 0.38 -0.80 9.60
C LEU A 134 1.03 -2.18 9.42
N LEU A 135 0.66 -3.15 10.26
CA LEU A 135 1.18 -4.51 10.21
C LEU A 135 0.06 -5.49 9.84
N PRO A 136 0.35 -6.56 9.08
CA PRO A 136 -0.62 -7.60 8.80
C PRO A 136 -1.13 -8.18 10.12
N SER A 137 -2.43 -8.01 10.38
CA SER A 137 -3.06 -8.44 11.62
C SER A 137 -3.96 -9.66 11.34
N PRO A 138 -3.96 -10.69 12.20
CA PRO A 138 -4.84 -11.86 12.07
C PRO A 138 -6.28 -11.57 12.52
N HIS A 139 -6.67 -10.29 12.61
CA HIS A 139 -7.97 -9.90 13.13
C HIS A 139 -9.07 -10.17 12.08
N PRO A 140 -10.19 -10.79 12.47
CA PRO A 140 -11.32 -10.97 11.57
C PRO A 140 -11.95 -9.62 11.20
N PRO A 141 -12.48 -9.47 9.99
CA PRO A 141 -13.26 -8.29 9.64
C PRO A 141 -14.55 -8.22 10.49
N ASP A 142 -15.11 -7.02 10.62
CA ASP A 142 -16.41 -6.85 11.26
C ASP A 142 -17.52 -7.56 10.46
N GLY A 143 -18.35 -8.35 11.14
CA GLY A 143 -19.51 -9.02 10.55
C GLY A 143 -19.23 -10.43 10.00
N THR A 144 -20.22 -10.98 9.31
CA THR A 144 -20.20 -12.36 8.80
C THR A 144 -19.83 -12.47 7.32
N GLY A 145 -19.69 -11.33 6.64
CA GLY A 145 -19.53 -11.24 5.17
C GLY A 145 -20.80 -11.58 4.38
N LEU A 146 -21.84 -12.13 5.02
CA LEU A 146 -23.12 -12.47 4.40
C LEU A 146 -24.12 -11.31 4.46
N THR A 147 -24.00 -10.46 5.46
CA THR A 147 -24.91 -9.33 5.68
C THR A 147 -24.11 -8.09 6.03
N TRP A 148 -24.50 -6.97 5.43
CA TRP A 148 -23.84 -5.68 5.60
C TRP A 148 -24.88 -4.66 6.05
N PRO A 149 -24.56 -3.76 7.00
CA PRO A 149 -25.45 -2.68 7.38
C PRO A 149 -25.79 -1.82 6.16
N ASN A 150 -26.99 -1.25 6.15
CA ASN A 150 -27.48 -0.47 5.02
C ASN A 150 -27.63 1.00 5.46
N ALA A 151 -26.83 1.89 4.88
CA ALA A 151 -26.76 3.29 5.26
C ALA A 151 -28.11 4.00 5.12
N ILE A 152 -28.92 3.58 4.14
CA ILE A 152 -30.25 4.14 3.88
C ILE A 152 -31.22 3.77 5.01
N ILE A 153 -31.20 2.50 5.45
CA ILE A 153 -32.06 2.02 6.53
C ILE A 153 -31.63 2.63 7.87
N THR A 154 -30.33 2.68 8.13
CA THR A 154 -29.79 3.28 9.36
C THR A 154 -30.17 4.76 9.45
N ALA A 155 -30.01 5.54 8.37
CA ALA A 155 -30.39 6.94 8.34
C ALA A 155 -31.91 7.14 8.58
N ALA A 156 -32.75 6.29 7.99
CA ALA A 156 -34.20 6.35 8.19
C ALA A 156 -34.59 6.07 9.66
N ASN A 157 -33.93 5.13 10.33
CA ASN A 157 -34.21 4.83 11.73
C ASN A 157 -33.81 5.98 12.67
N HIS A 158 -32.68 6.63 12.43
CA HIS A 158 -32.28 7.81 13.23
C HIS A 158 -33.28 8.96 13.12
N SER A 159 -33.85 9.19 11.93
CA SER A 159 -34.86 10.25 11.73
C SER A 159 -36.20 10.03 12.44
N LYS A 160 -36.52 8.79 12.80
CA LYS A 160 -37.78 8.45 13.51
C LYS A 160 -37.67 8.60 15.03
N ILE A 161 -36.45 8.72 15.56
CA ILE A 161 -36.16 8.76 17.00
C ILE A 161 -35.85 10.21 17.45
N ALA A 162 -35.56 11.10 16.51
CA ALA A 162 -35.36 12.54 16.73
C ALA A 162 -36.69 13.31 16.63
#